data_AF-A0A9E1Y0L8-F1
#
_entry.id   AF-A0A9E1Y0L8-F1
#
_cell.length_a   1.000
_cell.length_b   1.000
_cell.length_c   1.000
_cell.angle_alpha   90.00
_cell.angle_beta   90.00
_cell.angle_gamma   90.00
#
_symmetry.space_group_name_H-M   'P 1'
#
loop_
_entity.id
_entity.type
_entity.pdbx_description
1 polymer ?
#
loop_
_entity_poly.entity_id
_entity_poly.type
_entity_poly.pdbx_seq_one_letter_code
_entity_poly.pdbx_strand_id
1 'polypeptide(L)'
;MMNRLILCILLVIISPWLLAKELILLHTNDFHGHIQQESKYAGAAKIAAFVKEIKAQHPAVLLLDAGDAISGTPVSSMFEGEPIFDVMNAMGYDVGLIGNHEFDHGYKKIERFRAIANHPLLTANALGPDGELLGDAPYLLRNLDGIRVGIIGLITETAPTLFSPTGNEGLTFLNPADRLSELVPMLRPKTDVLILLSHIGHEAELVLAEQFQDLDLIIGGHSHTLVQHPVRVGKTLVAQANHYGSHLGLIKIKVPDAGQGSLDIQGDLIAANELPDGDPATQALVSSYEAKVEDQVDIKIAVIRKNYSKIALQPILEDILAEAIGADLGYYNRTGIRDVLSEGDVTARMIWNL
;
A
#
# COMPACT_ATOMS: atom_id res chain seq x y z
N MET A 1 27.39 31.43 -65.35
CA MET A 1 26.85 31.38 -63.98
C MET A 1 26.09 30.06 -63.84
N MET A 2 26.62 29.13 -63.06
CA MET A 2 26.12 27.75 -62.97
C MET A 2 25.83 27.47 -61.50
N ASN A 3 24.55 27.54 -61.10
CA ASN A 3 24.10 27.26 -59.74
C ASN A 3 23.95 25.75 -59.57
N ARG A 4 24.82 25.15 -58.75
CA ARG A 4 24.66 23.79 -58.21
C ARG A 4 23.75 23.87 -56.98
N LEU A 5 22.56 23.27 -57.06
CA LEU A 5 21.76 22.96 -55.88
C LEU A 5 22.34 21.70 -55.23
N ILE A 6 22.88 21.82 -54.02
CA ILE A 6 23.26 20.69 -53.17
C ILE A 6 22.02 20.32 -52.37
N LEU A 7 21.45 19.14 -52.64
CA LEU A 7 20.37 18.55 -51.86
C LEU A 7 20.99 17.90 -50.61
N CYS A 8 20.95 18.59 -49.46
CA CYS A 8 21.27 17.98 -48.17
C CYS A 8 20.11 17.07 -47.74
N ILE A 9 20.30 15.75 -47.87
CA ILE A 9 19.48 14.76 -47.20
C ILE A 9 19.84 14.81 -45.71
N LEU A 10 18.98 15.44 -44.90
CA LEU A 10 19.02 15.29 -43.45
C LEU A 10 18.56 13.86 -43.12
N LEU A 11 19.52 12.98 -42.83
CA LEU A 11 19.25 11.75 -42.08
C LEU A 11 18.90 12.16 -40.65
N VAL A 12 17.60 12.20 -40.34
CA VAL A 12 17.12 12.26 -38.96
C VAL A 12 17.48 10.91 -38.33
N ILE A 13 18.59 10.87 -37.59
CA ILE A 13 18.88 9.77 -36.68
C ILE A 13 17.88 9.93 -35.53
N ILE A 14 16.73 9.27 -35.66
CA ILE A 14 15.81 9.08 -34.53
C ILE A 14 16.60 8.20 -33.55
N SER A 15 17.07 8.80 -32.46
CA SER A 15 17.64 8.03 -31.35
C SER A 15 16.59 7.00 -30.93
N PRO A 16 16.92 5.72 -30.73
CA PRO A 16 15.96 4.71 -30.26
C PRO A 16 15.33 5.08 -28.91
N TRP A 17 15.94 6.03 -28.20
CA TRP A 17 15.40 6.64 -26.98
C TRP A 17 14.14 7.49 -27.17
N LEU A 18 13.80 7.87 -28.41
CA LEU A 18 12.60 8.68 -28.70
C LEU A 18 11.30 7.85 -28.78
N LEU A 19 11.37 6.52 -28.64
CA LEU A 19 10.23 5.60 -28.84
C LEU A 19 9.90 4.73 -27.61
N ALA A 20 10.69 4.78 -26.53
CA ALA A 20 10.41 3.99 -25.33
C ALA A 20 9.13 4.49 -24.63
N LYS A 21 8.23 3.57 -24.32
CA LYS A 21 7.01 3.89 -23.56
C LYS A 21 7.33 4.02 -22.08
N GLU A 22 6.62 4.87 -21.37
CA GLU A 22 6.82 5.09 -19.94
C GLU A 22 5.57 4.65 -19.16
N LEU A 23 5.78 3.78 -18.17
CA LEU A 23 4.79 3.42 -17.15
C LEU A 23 5.20 4.05 -15.83
N ILE A 24 4.27 4.79 -15.21
CA ILE A 24 4.44 5.30 -13.86
C ILE A 24 3.61 4.47 -12.89
N LEU A 25 4.24 4.02 -11.82
CA LEU A 25 3.56 3.36 -10.71
C LEU A 25 3.69 4.24 -9.48
N LEU A 26 2.56 4.63 -8.94
CA LEU A 26 2.45 5.19 -7.60
C LEU A 26 2.06 4.06 -6.65
N HIS A 27 2.60 4.05 -5.44
CA HIS A 27 2.18 3.05 -4.46
C HIS A 27 2.18 3.53 -3.03
N THR A 28 1.25 2.96 -2.26
CA THR A 28 1.22 2.98 -0.81
C THR A 28 1.17 1.56 -0.28
N ASN A 29 1.41 1.43 1.02
CA ASN A 29 1.23 0.20 1.78
C ASN A 29 0.93 0.60 3.23
N ASP A 30 0.24 -0.26 3.97
CA ASP A 30 0.02 -0.09 5.40
C ASP A 30 -0.58 1.28 5.72
N PHE A 31 -1.64 1.67 5.00
CA PHE A 31 -2.27 2.97 5.15
C PHE A 31 -3.01 3.09 6.50
N HIS A 32 -3.49 1.98 7.03
CA HIS A 32 -4.06 1.85 8.38
C HIS A 32 -5.07 2.94 8.74
N GLY A 33 -5.92 3.28 7.78
CA GLY A 33 -6.98 4.26 7.96
C GLY A 33 -6.54 5.71 8.20
N HIS A 34 -5.27 6.06 7.96
CA HIS A 34 -4.73 7.43 8.11
C HIS A 34 -5.20 8.36 6.97
N ILE A 35 -6.52 8.47 6.79
CA ILE A 35 -7.18 9.29 5.77
C ILE A 35 -7.04 10.79 6.05
N GLN A 36 -6.92 11.19 7.33
CA GLN A 36 -6.73 12.57 7.75
C GLN A 36 -5.24 12.94 7.71
N GLN A 37 -4.94 14.18 7.29
CA GLN A 37 -3.58 14.69 7.36
C GLN A 37 -3.16 14.90 8.82
N GLU A 38 -1.98 14.40 9.16
CA GLU A 38 -1.34 14.57 10.46
C GLU A 38 0.08 15.15 10.28
N SER A 39 0.78 15.47 11.36
CA SER A 39 2.10 16.13 11.27
C SER A 39 3.13 15.36 10.43
N LYS A 40 3.04 14.04 10.34
CA LYS A 40 3.98 13.16 9.62
C LYS A 40 3.35 12.38 8.47
N TYR A 41 2.04 12.47 8.31
CA TYR A 41 1.25 11.62 7.41
C TYR A 41 0.46 12.51 6.46
N ALA A 42 0.55 12.24 5.16
CA ALA A 42 0.00 13.15 4.16
C ALA A 42 -1.53 13.22 4.18
N GLY A 43 -2.19 12.17 4.67
CA GLY A 43 -3.63 11.99 4.51
C GLY A 43 -4.03 11.75 3.06
N ALA A 44 -5.28 11.35 2.87
CA ALA A 44 -5.81 10.98 1.55
C ALA A 44 -5.84 12.15 0.57
N ALA A 45 -6.15 13.36 1.05
CA ALA A 45 -6.34 14.52 0.18
C ALA A 45 -5.06 14.93 -0.56
N LYS A 46 -3.90 14.94 0.12
CA LYS A 46 -2.61 15.29 -0.50
C LYS A 46 -2.16 14.24 -1.51
N ILE A 47 -2.31 12.96 -1.17
CA ILE A 47 -1.99 11.86 -2.08
C ILE A 47 -2.91 11.94 -3.32
N ALA A 48 -4.22 12.15 -3.14
CA ALA A 48 -5.17 12.28 -4.24
C ALA A 48 -4.82 13.43 -5.19
N ALA A 49 -4.42 14.59 -4.66
CA ALA A 49 -3.99 15.73 -5.48
C ALA A 49 -2.80 15.36 -6.38
N PHE A 50 -1.77 14.74 -5.80
CA PHE A 50 -0.58 14.31 -6.55
C PHE A 50 -0.91 13.25 -7.60
N VAL A 51 -1.71 12.24 -7.23
CA VAL A 51 -2.15 11.18 -8.16
C VAL A 51 -2.88 11.77 -9.35
N LYS A 52 -3.80 12.71 -9.11
CA LYS A 52 -4.56 13.40 -10.16
C LYS A 52 -3.66 14.23 -11.07
N GLU A 53 -2.66 14.91 -10.51
CA GLU A 53 -1.65 15.65 -11.28
C GLU A 53 -0.86 14.71 -12.20
N ILE A 54 -0.32 13.61 -11.67
CA ILE A 54 0.47 12.64 -12.44
C ILE A 54 -0.38 11.96 -13.52
N LYS A 55 -1.61 11.53 -13.19
CA LYS A 55 -2.54 10.93 -14.16
C LYS A 55 -2.96 11.91 -15.27
N ALA A 56 -2.93 13.21 -15.03
CA ALA A 56 -3.22 14.21 -16.07
C ALA A 56 -2.04 14.46 -17.02
N GLN A 57 -0.81 14.18 -16.58
CA GLN A 57 0.42 14.42 -17.34
C GLN A 57 0.91 13.18 -18.11
N HIS A 58 0.55 11.98 -17.65
CA HIS A 58 1.05 10.72 -18.20
C HIS A 58 -0.08 9.75 -18.57
N PRO A 59 -0.02 9.09 -19.75
CA PRO A 59 -1.11 8.23 -20.24
C PRO A 59 -1.13 6.82 -19.60
N ALA A 60 -0.01 6.35 -19.06
CA ALA A 60 0.14 5.04 -18.46
C ALA A 60 0.58 5.16 -16.99
N VAL A 61 -0.40 5.32 -16.10
CA VAL A 61 -0.19 5.46 -14.65
C VAL A 61 -1.04 4.44 -13.92
N LEU A 62 -0.48 3.80 -12.90
CA LEU A 62 -1.24 3.02 -11.91
C LEU A 62 -0.95 3.56 -10.50
N LEU A 63 -1.98 3.61 -9.67
CA LEU A 63 -1.86 3.74 -8.22
C LEU A 63 -2.20 2.38 -7.58
N LEU A 64 -1.25 1.84 -6.81
CA LEU A 64 -1.33 0.53 -6.19
C LEU A 64 -1.35 0.64 -4.66
N ASP A 65 -2.17 -0.18 -4.00
CA ASP A 65 -2.11 -0.35 -2.54
C ASP A 65 -1.64 -1.76 -2.19
N ALA A 66 -0.57 -1.87 -1.40
CA ALA A 66 -0.01 -3.16 -1.01
C ALA A 66 -0.66 -3.76 0.26
N GLY A 67 -1.90 -3.38 0.60
CA GLY A 67 -2.67 -3.96 1.70
C GLY A 67 -2.46 -3.27 3.05
N ASP A 68 -3.22 -3.75 4.05
CA ASP A 68 -3.40 -3.10 5.35
C ASP A 68 -3.87 -1.65 5.19
N ALA A 69 -4.93 -1.49 4.39
CA ALA A 69 -5.56 -0.20 4.20
C ALA A 69 -6.35 0.22 5.45
N ILE A 70 -6.94 -0.76 6.15
CA ILE A 70 -7.81 -0.54 7.30
C ILE A 70 -7.09 -0.75 8.65
N SER A 71 -7.85 -0.50 9.72
CA SER A 71 -7.45 -0.55 11.14
C SER A 71 -6.42 0.52 11.51
N GLY A 72 -6.48 1.03 12.75
CA GLY A 72 -5.48 1.98 13.27
C GLY A 72 -6.03 3.37 13.62
N THR A 73 -7.09 3.83 12.95
CA THR A 73 -7.74 5.12 13.27
C THR A 73 -9.18 4.96 13.74
N PRO A 74 -9.73 5.92 14.50
CA PRO A 74 -11.12 5.87 14.96
C PRO A 74 -12.14 5.68 13.84
N VAL A 75 -12.00 6.38 12.71
CA VAL A 75 -12.89 6.22 11.55
C VAL A 75 -12.84 4.79 11.04
N SER A 76 -11.64 4.22 10.88
CA SER A 76 -11.53 2.84 10.41
C SER A 76 -12.15 1.87 11.41
N SER A 77 -11.81 1.97 12.69
CA SER A 77 -12.23 0.97 13.67
C SER A 77 -13.71 1.05 14.05
N MET A 78 -14.28 2.26 14.19
CA MET A 78 -15.70 2.42 14.54
C MET A 78 -16.64 2.05 13.40
N PHE A 79 -16.17 2.11 12.16
CA PHE A 79 -16.92 1.75 10.96
C PHE A 79 -16.38 0.50 10.26
N GLU A 80 -15.60 -0.32 10.97
CA GLU A 80 -15.09 -1.63 10.53
C GLU A 80 -14.38 -1.60 9.15
N GLY A 81 -13.67 -0.50 8.85
CA GLY A 81 -12.87 -0.32 7.64
C GLY A 81 -13.64 0.15 6.40
N GLU A 82 -14.97 0.07 6.37
CA GLU A 82 -15.77 0.38 5.17
C GLU A 82 -15.52 1.80 4.59
N PRO A 83 -15.41 2.88 5.39
CA PRO A 83 -15.12 4.23 4.88
C PRO A 83 -13.78 4.37 4.16
N ILE A 84 -12.79 3.53 4.49
CA ILE A 84 -11.44 3.66 3.94
C ILE A 84 -11.47 3.39 2.43
N PHE A 85 -12.23 2.39 1.98
CA PHE A 85 -12.36 2.08 0.56
C PHE A 85 -13.13 3.17 -0.21
N ASP A 86 -14.07 3.88 0.42
CA ASP A 86 -14.72 5.05 -0.22
C ASP A 86 -13.72 6.21 -0.40
N VAL A 87 -12.86 6.46 0.60
CA VAL A 87 -11.80 7.45 0.48
C VAL A 87 -10.76 7.04 -0.57
N MET A 88 -10.36 5.76 -0.62
CA MET A 88 -9.46 5.23 -1.65
C MET A 88 -10.05 5.35 -3.07
N ASN A 89 -11.37 5.24 -3.22
CA ASN A 89 -12.02 5.53 -4.49
C ASN A 89 -11.80 6.99 -4.93
N ALA A 90 -11.93 7.94 -4.01
CA ALA A 90 -11.66 9.35 -4.28
C ALA A 90 -10.17 9.64 -4.57
N MET A 91 -9.26 8.85 -4.00
CA MET A 91 -7.82 8.92 -4.30
C MET A 91 -7.47 8.34 -5.67
N GLY A 92 -8.34 7.49 -6.23
CA GLY A 92 -8.18 6.92 -7.56
C GLY A 92 -7.22 5.74 -7.63
N TYR A 93 -7.25 4.85 -6.63
CA TYR A 93 -6.53 3.56 -6.67
C TYR A 93 -7.02 2.70 -7.84
N ASP A 94 -6.07 2.03 -8.50
CA ASP A 94 -6.36 1.16 -9.65
C ASP A 94 -6.36 -0.33 -9.27
N VAL A 95 -5.59 -0.71 -8.23
CA VAL A 95 -5.49 -2.07 -7.70
C VAL A 95 -5.14 -2.00 -6.21
N GLY A 96 -5.80 -2.83 -5.40
CA GLY A 96 -5.47 -3.03 -4.00
C GLY A 96 -5.12 -4.49 -3.72
N LEU A 97 -4.52 -4.74 -2.56
CA LEU A 97 -4.19 -6.07 -2.05
C LEU A 97 -4.90 -6.27 -0.71
N ILE A 98 -5.36 -7.49 -0.47
CA ILE A 98 -5.82 -7.88 0.87
C ILE A 98 -4.57 -8.15 1.73
N GLY A 99 -4.33 -7.31 2.73
CA GLY A 99 -3.37 -7.48 3.82
C GLY A 99 -4.00 -8.20 5.02
N ASN A 100 -3.24 -8.35 6.11
CA ASN A 100 -3.72 -9.10 7.27
C ASN A 100 -4.76 -8.32 8.09
N HIS A 101 -4.73 -6.99 8.08
CA HIS A 101 -5.68 -6.17 8.83
C HIS A 101 -7.07 -6.10 8.17
N GLU A 102 -7.20 -6.46 6.88
CA GLU A 102 -8.51 -6.67 6.25
C GLU A 102 -9.33 -7.80 6.89
N PHE A 103 -8.73 -8.62 7.77
CA PHE A 103 -9.37 -9.70 8.52
C PHE A 103 -9.75 -9.32 9.96
N ASP A 104 -9.39 -8.13 10.45
CA ASP A 104 -9.58 -7.74 11.86
C ASP A 104 -11.05 -7.78 12.32
N HIS A 105 -11.97 -7.53 11.38
CA HIS A 105 -13.42 -7.52 11.61
C HIS A 105 -14.10 -8.80 11.07
N GLY A 106 -13.32 -9.85 10.79
CA GLY A 106 -13.76 -11.12 10.22
C GLY A 106 -13.80 -11.13 8.69
N TYR A 107 -13.42 -12.24 8.07
CA TYR A 107 -13.18 -12.33 6.61
C TYR A 107 -14.40 -11.94 5.76
N LYS A 108 -15.62 -12.09 6.28
CA LYS A 108 -16.84 -11.70 5.55
C LYS A 108 -16.91 -10.21 5.24
N LYS A 109 -16.17 -9.37 5.97
CA LYS A 109 -16.06 -7.94 5.66
C LYS A 109 -15.33 -7.68 4.33
N ILE A 110 -14.49 -8.60 3.88
CA ILE A 110 -13.84 -8.51 2.57
C ILE A 110 -14.88 -8.41 1.44
N GLU A 111 -16.03 -9.09 1.53
CA GLU A 111 -17.11 -8.94 0.54
C GLU A 111 -17.66 -7.50 0.50
N ARG A 112 -17.74 -6.83 1.66
CA ARG A 112 -18.15 -5.42 1.76
C ARG A 112 -17.09 -4.50 1.18
N PHE A 113 -15.81 -4.74 1.48
CA PHE A 113 -14.70 -3.95 0.95
C PHE A 113 -14.66 -4.01 -0.58
N ARG A 114 -14.79 -5.21 -1.16
CA ARG A 114 -14.88 -5.43 -2.61
C ARG A 114 -16.11 -4.78 -3.24
N ALA A 115 -17.23 -4.72 -2.52
CA ALA A 115 -18.44 -4.07 -3.01
C ALA A 115 -18.36 -2.53 -2.98
N ILE A 116 -17.50 -1.95 -2.13
CA ILE A 116 -17.28 -0.51 -2.01
C ILE A 116 -16.16 -0.05 -2.95
N ALA A 117 -15.07 -0.80 -3.03
CA ALA A 117 -13.91 -0.45 -3.85
C ALA A 117 -14.24 -0.44 -5.34
N ASN A 118 -13.86 0.64 -6.02
CA ASN A 118 -13.96 0.78 -7.49
C ASN A 118 -12.78 0.10 -8.22
N HIS A 119 -11.90 -0.56 -7.47
CA HIS A 119 -10.73 -1.28 -7.95
C HIS A 119 -10.73 -2.70 -7.37
N PRO A 120 -10.14 -3.68 -8.08
CA PRO A 120 -10.06 -5.04 -7.57
C PRO A 120 -9.13 -5.13 -6.36
N LEU A 121 -9.53 -5.93 -5.37
CA LEU A 121 -8.70 -6.35 -4.25
C LEU A 121 -8.12 -7.73 -4.56
N LEU A 122 -6.81 -7.80 -4.80
CA LEU A 122 -6.14 -9.03 -5.20
C LEU A 122 -5.75 -9.87 -3.98
N THR A 123 -5.68 -11.18 -4.20
CA THR A 123 -4.90 -12.13 -3.38
C THR A 123 -4.83 -13.44 -4.16
N ALA A 124 -3.67 -14.07 -4.25
CA ALA A 124 -3.49 -15.35 -4.96
C ALA A 124 -3.49 -16.55 -4.02
N ASN A 125 -3.55 -16.32 -2.71
CA ASN A 125 -3.25 -17.34 -1.72
C ASN A 125 -4.14 -17.32 -0.47
N ALA A 126 -5.10 -16.39 -0.33
CA ALA A 126 -6.08 -16.42 0.76
C ALA A 126 -7.44 -16.98 0.29
N LEU A 127 -7.84 -18.10 0.88
CA LEU A 127 -9.05 -18.84 0.55
C LEU A 127 -10.03 -18.87 1.72
N GLY A 128 -11.32 -18.76 1.39
CA GLY A 128 -12.42 -18.93 2.32
C GLY A 128 -12.63 -20.39 2.73
N PRO A 129 -13.54 -20.67 3.67
CA PRO A 129 -13.82 -22.03 4.15
C PRO A 129 -14.41 -22.97 3.07
N ASP A 130 -14.94 -22.41 2.00
CA ASP A 130 -15.44 -23.11 0.81
C ASP A 130 -14.33 -23.42 -0.22
N GLY A 131 -13.10 -22.94 0.03
CA GLY A 131 -11.96 -23.09 -0.87
C GLY A 131 -11.91 -22.04 -1.99
N GLU A 132 -12.86 -21.10 -2.02
CA GLU A 132 -12.88 -20.01 -2.99
C GLU A 132 -11.95 -18.88 -2.59
N LEU A 133 -11.47 -18.13 -3.58
CA LEU A 133 -10.59 -16.99 -3.35
C LEU A 133 -11.36 -15.85 -2.67
N LEU A 134 -10.78 -15.25 -1.63
CA LEU A 134 -11.43 -14.16 -0.89
C LEU A 134 -11.40 -12.82 -1.66
N GLY A 135 -10.32 -12.55 -2.38
CA GLY A 135 -10.20 -11.38 -3.25
C GLY A 135 -10.90 -11.54 -4.59
N ASP A 136 -10.87 -10.48 -5.41
CA ASP A 136 -11.51 -10.47 -6.73
C ASP A 136 -10.76 -11.34 -7.75
N ALA A 137 -9.43 -11.44 -7.62
CA ALA A 137 -8.60 -12.23 -8.51
C ALA A 137 -7.22 -12.52 -7.89
N PRO A 138 -6.54 -13.61 -8.32
CA PRO A 138 -5.16 -13.87 -7.92
C PRO A 138 -4.15 -12.95 -8.61
N TYR A 139 -4.51 -12.45 -9.80
CA TYR A 139 -3.70 -11.53 -10.58
C TYR A 139 -4.60 -10.68 -11.49
N LEU A 140 -4.02 -9.61 -12.03
CA LEU A 140 -4.64 -8.74 -13.01
C LEU A 140 -3.73 -8.54 -14.21
N LEU A 141 -4.30 -8.55 -15.42
CA LEU A 141 -3.63 -8.12 -16.64
C LEU A 141 -4.24 -6.80 -17.11
N ARG A 142 -3.40 -5.80 -17.35
CA ARG A 142 -3.79 -4.49 -17.87
C ARG A 142 -2.97 -4.13 -19.10
N ASN A 143 -3.57 -3.36 -19.98
CA ASN A 143 -2.87 -2.72 -21.08
C ASN A 143 -2.99 -1.20 -20.88
N LEU A 144 -1.85 -0.53 -20.71
CA LEU A 144 -1.76 0.90 -20.47
C LEU A 144 -0.91 1.51 -21.57
N ASP A 145 -1.52 2.27 -22.46
CA ASP A 145 -0.86 2.85 -23.62
C ASP A 145 -0.05 1.82 -24.46
N GLY A 146 -0.57 0.59 -24.55
CA GLY A 146 0.08 -0.52 -25.24
C GLY A 146 1.22 -1.20 -24.46
N ILE A 147 1.38 -0.93 -23.15
CA ILE A 147 2.25 -1.68 -22.23
C ILE A 147 1.40 -2.75 -21.52
N ARG A 148 1.77 -4.03 -21.65
CA ARG A 148 1.08 -5.13 -20.98
C ARG A 148 1.64 -5.31 -19.57
N VAL A 149 0.85 -4.99 -18.55
CA VAL A 149 1.24 -5.09 -17.15
C VAL A 149 0.51 -6.26 -16.50
N GLY A 150 1.24 -7.13 -15.82
CA GLY A 150 0.68 -8.17 -14.94
C GLY A 150 0.97 -7.84 -13.49
N ILE A 151 -0.02 -8.03 -12.63
CA ILE A 151 0.08 -7.77 -11.19
C ILE A 151 -0.42 -9.00 -10.45
N ILE A 152 0.44 -9.65 -9.67
CA ILE A 152 0.08 -10.77 -8.79
C ILE A 152 -0.12 -10.21 -7.37
N GLY A 153 -1.15 -10.65 -6.65
CA GLY A 153 -1.34 -10.28 -5.24
C GLY A 153 -0.96 -11.41 -4.29
N LEU A 154 -0.18 -11.16 -3.25
CA LEU A 154 0.15 -12.16 -2.21
C LEU A 154 0.09 -11.58 -0.81
N ILE A 155 -0.45 -12.35 0.13
CA ILE A 155 -0.41 -12.08 1.57
C ILE A 155 0.45 -13.14 2.27
N THR A 156 1.03 -12.82 3.42
CA THR A 156 1.81 -13.81 4.20
C THR A 156 0.96 -15.04 4.55
N GLU A 157 1.55 -16.23 4.45
CA GLU A 157 0.91 -17.48 4.90
C GLU A 157 0.71 -17.53 6.42
N THR A 158 1.42 -16.70 7.17
CA THR A 158 1.31 -16.60 8.64
C THR A 158 0.19 -15.67 9.09
N ALA A 159 -0.58 -15.08 8.17
CA ALA A 159 -1.68 -14.16 8.48
C ALA A 159 -2.64 -14.66 9.56
N PRO A 160 -3.04 -15.96 9.62
CA PRO A 160 -3.88 -16.50 10.69
C PRO A 160 -3.37 -16.31 12.12
N THR A 161 -2.08 -16.03 12.29
CA THR A 161 -1.47 -15.77 13.61
C THR A 161 -1.54 -14.30 14.02
N LEU A 162 -1.98 -13.42 13.12
CA LEU A 162 -1.91 -11.96 13.25
C LEU A 162 -3.27 -11.30 13.49
N PHE A 163 -4.37 -12.04 13.36
CA PHE A 163 -5.73 -11.57 13.61
C PHE A 163 -6.50 -12.53 14.51
N SER A 164 -7.66 -12.08 15.01
CA SER A 164 -8.54 -12.91 15.85
C SER A 164 -9.05 -14.13 15.06
N PRO A 165 -8.99 -15.35 15.61
CA PRO A 165 -9.64 -16.50 15.01
C PRO A 165 -11.16 -16.35 14.92
N THR A 166 -11.76 -15.53 15.79
CA THR A 166 -13.21 -15.32 15.83
C THR A 166 -13.67 -14.60 14.56
N GLY A 167 -14.53 -15.23 13.78
CA GLY A 167 -15.00 -14.69 12.49
C GLY A 167 -14.02 -14.93 11.33
N ASN A 168 -12.91 -15.65 11.56
CA ASN A 168 -11.89 -16.03 10.59
C ASN A 168 -11.62 -17.55 10.59
N GLU A 169 -12.60 -18.34 11.00
CA GLU A 169 -12.45 -19.78 11.11
C GLU A 169 -12.45 -20.45 9.73
N GLY A 170 -11.60 -21.48 9.56
CA GLY A 170 -11.58 -22.32 8.35
C GLY A 170 -10.93 -21.69 7.12
N LEU A 171 -10.27 -20.54 7.26
CA LEU A 171 -9.51 -19.92 6.18
C LEU A 171 -8.25 -20.71 5.87
N THR A 172 -7.87 -20.74 4.59
CA THR A 172 -6.63 -21.37 4.13
C THR A 172 -5.73 -20.33 3.48
N PHE A 173 -4.47 -20.28 3.91
CA PHE A 173 -3.45 -19.43 3.32
C PHE A 173 -2.38 -20.30 2.68
N LEU A 174 -2.29 -20.27 1.35
CA LEU A 174 -1.35 -21.06 0.57
C LEU A 174 0.05 -20.42 0.60
N ASN A 175 1.08 -21.24 0.45
CA ASN A 175 2.46 -20.76 0.44
C ASN A 175 2.72 -19.79 -0.73
N PRO A 176 3.25 -18.57 -0.47
CA PRO A 176 3.49 -17.59 -1.52
C PRO A 176 4.41 -18.07 -2.64
N ALA A 177 5.49 -18.80 -2.33
CA ALA A 177 6.45 -19.28 -3.32
C ALA A 177 5.84 -20.36 -4.22
N ASP A 178 5.00 -21.25 -3.67
CA ASP A 178 4.26 -22.24 -4.46
C ASP A 178 3.32 -21.55 -5.45
N ARG A 179 2.59 -20.50 -5.01
CA ARG A 179 1.72 -19.72 -5.90
C ARG A 179 2.50 -19.00 -7.00
N LEU A 180 3.65 -18.42 -6.69
CA LEU A 180 4.50 -17.77 -7.69
C LEU A 180 5.06 -18.76 -8.72
N SER A 181 5.41 -19.97 -8.27
CA SER A 181 5.90 -21.05 -9.15
C SER A 181 4.88 -21.43 -10.23
N GLU A 182 3.59 -21.31 -9.94
CA GLU A 182 2.51 -21.51 -10.91
C GLU A 182 2.22 -20.26 -11.76
N LEU A 183 2.13 -19.08 -11.13
CA LEU A 183 1.63 -17.87 -11.78
C LEU A 183 2.69 -17.17 -12.65
N VAL A 184 3.95 -17.14 -12.22
CA VAL A 184 5.00 -16.41 -12.95
C VAL A 184 5.21 -16.99 -14.36
N PRO A 185 5.37 -18.31 -14.57
CA PRO A 185 5.52 -18.87 -15.92
C PRO A 185 4.29 -18.66 -16.81
N MET A 186 3.08 -18.61 -16.21
CA MET A 186 1.83 -18.40 -16.93
C MET A 186 1.68 -16.95 -17.42
N LEU A 187 2.12 -15.98 -16.62
CA LEU A 187 1.90 -14.55 -16.85
C LEU A 187 3.06 -13.88 -17.59
N ARG A 188 4.29 -14.35 -17.40
CA ARG A 188 5.47 -13.74 -18.02
C ARG A 188 5.37 -13.60 -19.54
N PRO A 189 4.91 -14.61 -20.32
CA PRO A 189 4.78 -14.47 -21.78
C PRO A 189 3.71 -13.46 -22.23
N LYS A 190 2.79 -13.10 -21.34
CA LYS A 190 1.65 -12.21 -21.62
C LYS A 190 1.92 -10.75 -21.22
N THR A 191 3.06 -10.47 -20.61
CA THR A 191 3.36 -9.20 -19.93
C THR A 191 4.68 -8.63 -20.41
N ASP A 192 4.73 -7.30 -20.53
CA ASP A 192 5.95 -6.53 -20.72
C ASP A 192 6.56 -6.18 -19.35
N VAL A 193 5.70 -5.89 -18.34
CA VAL A 193 6.09 -5.68 -16.94
C VAL A 193 5.30 -6.63 -16.04
N LEU A 194 5.98 -7.43 -15.22
CA LEU A 194 5.36 -8.34 -14.25
C LEU A 194 5.69 -7.89 -12.83
N ILE A 195 4.66 -7.50 -12.10
CA ILE A 195 4.72 -6.92 -10.76
C ILE A 195 4.15 -7.93 -9.77
N LEU A 196 4.82 -8.06 -8.63
CA LEU A 196 4.25 -8.66 -7.43
C LEU A 196 3.84 -7.54 -6.47
N LEU A 197 2.55 -7.46 -6.18
CA LEU A 197 2.00 -6.67 -5.08
C LEU A 197 1.92 -7.60 -3.87
N SER A 198 2.68 -7.29 -2.82
CA SER A 198 2.98 -8.22 -1.73
C SER A 198 2.73 -7.61 -0.36
N HIS A 199 2.18 -8.43 0.53
CA HIS A 199 1.97 -8.12 1.94
C HIS A 199 2.57 -9.24 2.80
N ILE A 200 3.87 -9.48 2.63
CA ILE A 200 4.59 -10.55 3.33
C ILE A 200 5.78 -10.04 4.17
N GLY A 201 6.16 -8.78 4.00
CA GLY A 201 7.27 -8.16 4.71
C GLY A 201 8.57 -8.16 3.92
N HIS A 202 9.33 -7.08 4.07
CA HIS A 202 10.46 -6.74 3.20
C HIS A 202 11.53 -7.83 3.08
N GLU A 203 11.94 -8.46 4.19
CA GLU A 203 12.96 -9.50 4.16
C GLU A 203 12.51 -10.75 3.38
N ALA A 204 11.24 -11.14 3.52
CA ALA A 204 10.68 -12.26 2.76
C ALA A 204 10.51 -11.89 1.27
N GLU A 205 10.22 -10.63 0.97
CA GLU A 205 10.14 -10.11 -0.41
C GLU A 205 11.51 -10.16 -1.11
N LEU A 206 12.60 -9.85 -0.41
CA LEU A 206 13.95 -9.99 -0.95
C LEU A 206 14.25 -11.45 -1.28
N VAL A 207 13.86 -12.39 -0.41
CA VAL A 207 14.03 -13.84 -0.66
C VAL A 207 13.21 -14.29 -1.87
N LEU A 208 11.95 -13.84 -2.00
CA LEU A 208 11.15 -14.14 -3.20
C LEU A 208 11.76 -13.52 -4.46
N ALA A 209 12.32 -12.32 -4.38
CA ALA A 209 13.00 -11.70 -5.52
C ALA A 209 14.19 -12.54 -5.99
N GLU A 210 14.98 -13.12 -5.06
CA GLU A 210 16.08 -14.04 -5.40
C GLU A 210 15.58 -15.30 -6.11
N GLN A 211 14.45 -15.87 -5.66
CA GLN A 211 13.88 -17.10 -6.19
C GLN A 211 13.17 -16.90 -7.55
N PHE A 212 12.45 -15.79 -7.72
CA PHE A 212 11.59 -15.52 -8.87
C PHE A 212 12.14 -14.38 -9.71
N GLN A 213 13.29 -14.63 -10.34
CA GLN A 213 13.99 -13.70 -11.24
C GLN A 213 13.23 -13.39 -12.54
N ASP A 214 11.96 -13.76 -12.68
CA ASP A 214 11.07 -13.36 -13.81
C ASP A 214 10.09 -12.24 -13.48
N LEU A 215 10.03 -11.86 -12.21
CA LEU A 215 9.42 -10.61 -11.76
C LEU A 215 10.34 -9.43 -12.15
N ASP A 216 9.73 -8.28 -12.43
CA ASP A 216 10.48 -7.04 -12.68
C ASP A 216 10.49 -6.13 -11.44
N LEU A 217 9.40 -6.16 -10.66
CA LEU A 217 9.17 -5.30 -9.52
C LEU A 217 8.35 -6.02 -8.44
N ILE A 218 8.73 -5.84 -7.19
CA ILE A 218 7.94 -6.17 -6.01
C ILE A 218 7.61 -4.86 -5.29
N ILE A 219 6.31 -4.61 -5.10
CA ILE A 219 5.80 -3.55 -4.25
C ILE A 219 5.27 -4.21 -2.98
N GLY A 220 5.94 -3.94 -1.86
CA GLY A 220 5.70 -4.60 -0.59
C GLY A 220 4.89 -3.81 0.42
N GLY A 221 4.56 -4.47 1.52
CA GLY A 221 3.92 -3.95 2.72
C GLY A 221 4.26 -4.79 3.96
N HIS A 222 3.42 -4.73 5.00
CA HIS A 222 3.46 -5.53 6.23
C HIS A 222 4.54 -5.12 7.24
N SER A 223 5.79 -4.98 6.78
CA SER A 223 6.94 -4.74 7.67
C SER A 223 7.17 -3.27 8.02
N HIS A 224 6.35 -2.35 7.49
CA HIS A 224 6.43 -0.90 7.74
C HIS A 224 7.84 -0.35 7.48
N THR A 225 8.52 -0.89 6.47
CA THR A 225 9.92 -0.62 6.16
C THR A 225 10.03 0.57 5.21
N LEU A 226 10.83 1.56 5.63
CA LEU A 226 11.20 2.68 4.76
C LEU A 226 12.34 2.25 3.82
N VAL A 227 11.99 1.86 2.59
CA VAL A 227 12.96 1.52 1.55
C VAL A 227 13.27 2.78 0.74
N GLN A 228 14.23 3.59 1.22
CA GLN A 228 14.54 4.92 0.66
C GLN A 228 14.76 4.90 -0.87
N HIS A 229 15.43 3.86 -1.36
CA HIS A 229 15.56 3.55 -2.78
C HIS A 229 15.27 2.06 -3.00
N PRO A 230 14.57 1.65 -4.07
CA PRO A 230 14.27 0.25 -4.32
C PRO A 230 15.53 -0.62 -4.32
N VAL A 231 15.47 -1.73 -3.59
CA VAL A 231 16.59 -2.68 -3.48
C VAL A 231 16.60 -3.58 -4.71
N ARG A 232 17.75 -3.67 -5.39
CA ARG A 232 17.92 -4.53 -6.56
C ARG A 232 18.38 -5.93 -6.14
N VAL A 233 17.60 -6.94 -6.51
CA VAL A 233 17.90 -8.36 -6.30
C VAL A 233 17.91 -9.05 -7.67
N GLY A 234 19.11 -9.20 -8.24
CA GLY A 234 19.26 -9.62 -9.63
C GLY A 234 18.60 -8.62 -10.57
N LYS A 235 17.58 -9.05 -11.34
CA LYS A 235 16.84 -8.14 -12.24
C LYS A 235 15.67 -7.41 -11.56
N THR A 236 15.13 -7.98 -10.49
CA THR A 236 13.95 -7.48 -9.77
C THR A 236 14.31 -6.31 -8.86
N LEU A 237 13.45 -5.29 -8.82
CA LEU A 237 13.50 -4.26 -7.76
C LEU A 237 12.46 -4.55 -6.67
N VAL A 238 12.78 -4.25 -5.42
CA VAL A 238 11.87 -4.38 -4.27
C VAL A 238 11.71 -3.01 -3.61
N ALA A 239 10.48 -2.53 -3.48
CA ALA A 239 10.16 -1.22 -2.93
C ALA A 239 9.04 -1.30 -1.87
N GLN A 240 9.08 -0.38 -0.90
CA GLN A 240 8.07 -0.23 0.16
C GLN A 240 8.08 1.23 0.65
N ALA A 241 6.91 1.81 0.87
CA ALA A 241 6.71 3.22 1.19
C ALA A 241 6.42 3.46 2.68
N ASN A 242 7.10 2.70 3.56
CA ASN A 242 6.95 2.78 5.01
C ASN A 242 5.51 2.46 5.48
N HIS A 243 4.75 3.41 6.02
CA HIS A 243 3.37 3.21 6.52
C HIS A 243 2.61 4.54 6.63
N TYR A 244 1.30 4.47 6.85
CA TYR A 244 0.36 5.54 7.21
C TYR A 244 0.34 6.73 6.23
N GLY A 245 0.75 6.53 4.97
CA GLY A 245 0.92 7.62 4.02
C GLY A 245 2.03 8.61 4.43
N SER A 246 3.04 8.15 5.17
CA SER A 246 4.25 8.96 5.45
C SER A 246 5.05 9.25 4.18
N HIS A 247 4.99 8.34 3.20
CA HIS A 247 5.57 8.49 1.88
C HIS A 247 4.61 7.97 0.80
N LEU A 248 4.72 8.52 -0.39
CA LEU A 248 4.16 7.96 -1.62
C LEU A 248 5.31 7.42 -2.46
N GLY A 249 5.26 6.13 -2.81
CA GLY A 249 6.25 5.56 -3.73
C GLY A 249 5.99 5.99 -5.16
N LEU A 250 7.06 6.30 -5.90
CA LEU A 250 7.04 6.67 -7.31
C LEU A 250 8.06 5.82 -8.06
N ILE A 251 7.59 4.91 -8.91
CA ILE A 251 8.42 4.08 -9.79
C ILE A 251 8.17 4.52 -11.24
N LYS A 252 9.24 4.78 -11.98
CA LYS A 252 9.22 5.05 -13.41
C LYS A 252 9.84 3.88 -14.15
N ILE A 253 9.10 3.31 -15.09
CA ILE A 253 9.52 2.16 -15.89
C ILE A 253 9.53 2.59 -17.36
N LYS A 254 10.71 2.62 -17.96
CA LYS A 254 10.84 2.75 -19.41
C LYS A 254 10.82 1.36 -20.03
N VAL A 255 9.82 1.12 -20.86
CA VAL A 255 9.59 -0.13 -21.57
C VAL A 255 10.13 0.04 -22.98
N PRO A 256 11.20 -0.69 -23.36
CA PRO A 256 11.73 -0.63 -24.72
C PRO A 256 10.75 -1.29 -25.69
N ASP A 257 10.85 -0.94 -26.97
CA ASP A 257 10.14 -1.65 -28.03
C ASP A 257 10.50 -3.14 -28.04
N ALA A 258 9.58 -3.97 -28.50
CA ALA A 258 9.76 -5.42 -28.55
C ALA A 258 11.09 -5.80 -29.26
N GLY A 259 11.98 -6.48 -28.53
CA GLY A 259 13.29 -6.92 -29.02
C GLY A 259 14.43 -5.88 -28.87
N GLN A 260 14.21 -4.74 -28.23
CA GLN A 260 15.19 -3.64 -28.14
C GLN A 260 15.81 -3.39 -26.73
N GLY A 261 15.93 -4.41 -25.88
CA GLY A 261 16.68 -4.30 -24.61
C GLY A 261 15.87 -4.70 -23.38
N SER A 262 16.39 -4.33 -22.20
CA SER A 262 15.76 -4.57 -20.89
C SER A 262 15.00 -3.34 -20.39
N LEU A 263 14.10 -3.54 -19.43
CA LEU A 263 13.44 -2.45 -18.70
C LEU A 263 14.48 -1.56 -17.99
N ASP A 264 14.26 -0.24 -18.01
CA ASP A 264 14.94 0.71 -17.12
C ASP A 264 13.94 1.14 -16.05
N ILE A 265 14.19 0.71 -14.82
CA ILE A 265 13.31 0.94 -13.66
C ILE A 265 14.06 1.81 -12.65
N GLN A 266 13.46 2.95 -12.33
CA GLN A 266 13.94 3.89 -11.33
C GLN A 266 12.82 4.13 -10.32
N GLY A 267 13.16 4.29 -9.05
CA GLY A 267 12.16 4.52 -8.02
C GLY A 267 12.68 5.40 -6.91
N ASP A 268 11.78 6.24 -6.42
CA ASP A 268 11.98 7.18 -5.33
C ASP A 268 10.76 7.16 -4.39
N LEU A 269 10.92 7.76 -3.22
CA LEU A 269 9.84 8.06 -2.29
C LEU A 269 9.62 9.56 -2.22
N ILE A 270 8.36 9.98 -2.19
CA ILE A 270 7.95 11.37 -1.95
C ILE A 270 7.45 11.46 -0.53
N ALA A 271 8.09 12.26 0.32
CA ALA A 271 7.67 12.40 1.71
C ALA A 271 6.35 13.16 1.83
N ALA A 272 5.59 12.90 2.90
CA ALA A 272 4.29 13.51 3.14
C ALA A 272 4.29 15.06 3.10
N ASN A 273 5.40 15.68 3.49
CA ASN A 273 5.58 17.14 3.49
C ASN A 273 5.99 17.71 2.12
N GLU A 274 6.39 16.87 1.17
CA GLU A 274 6.73 17.24 -0.21
C GLU A 274 5.53 17.11 -1.17
N LEU A 275 4.47 16.42 -0.74
CA LEU A 275 3.22 16.33 -1.48
C LEU A 275 2.49 17.68 -1.52
N PRO A 276 1.76 17.96 -2.63
CA PRO A 276 1.04 19.21 -2.83
C PRO A 276 -0.08 19.42 -1.81
N ASP A 277 -0.71 20.59 -1.86
CA ASP A 277 -1.95 20.83 -1.12
C ASP A 277 -3.04 19.84 -1.54
N GLY A 278 -3.87 19.45 -0.58
CA GLY A 278 -4.84 18.37 -0.75
C GLY A 278 -5.96 18.67 -1.75
N ASP A 279 -6.45 17.64 -2.43
CA ASP A 279 -7.61 17.76 -3.33
C ASP A 279 -8.86 18.12 -2.49
N PRO A 280 -9.55 19.23 -2.80
CA PRO A 280 -10.65 19.71 -1.98
C PRO A 280 -11.83 18.74 -1.88
N ALA A 281 -12.10 17.94 -2.92
CA ALA A 281 -13.21 16.99 -2.91
C ALA A 281 -12.88 15.80 -2.00
N THR A 282 -11.67 15.26 -2.10
CA THR A 282 -11.19 14.21 -1.19
C THR A 282 -11.13 14.72 0.25
N GLN A 283 -10.66 15.95 0.48
CA GLN A 283 -10.64 16.54 1.83
C GLN A 283 -12.05 16.68 2.43
N ALA A 284 -13.05 17.09 1.63
CA ALA A 284 -14.43 17.18 2.09
C ALA A 284 -14.99 15.81 2.48
N LEU A 285 -14.68 14.75 1.72
CA LEU A 285 -15.08 13.38 2.04
C LEU A 285 -14.46 12.92 3.37
N VAL A 286 -13.15 13.11 3.54
CA VAL A 286 -12.44 12.79 4.79
C VAL A 286 -13.07 13.52 5.98
N SER A 287 -13.28 14.83 5.87
CA SER A 287 -13.91 15.63 6.92
C SER A 287 -15.33 15.14 7.27
N SER A 288 -16.08 14.63 6.29
CA SER A 288 -17.43 14.09 6.54
C SER A 288 -17.42 12.79 7.37
N TYR A 289 -16.33 12.01 7.30
CA TYR A 289 -16.16 10.82 8.12
C TYR A 289 -15.61 11.16 9.51
N GLU A 290 -14.61 12.04 9.59
CA GLU A 290 -14.06 12.50 10.87
C GLU A 290 -15.12 13.17 11.76
N ALA A 291 -16.02 13.96 11.16
CA ALA A 291 -17.13 14.59 11.88
C ALA A 291 -18.09 13.58 12.54
N LYS A 292 -18.10 12.30 12.11
CA LYS A 292 -18.93 11.25 12.73
C LYS A 292 -18.31 10.66 14.00
N VAL A 293 -17.00 10.87 14.21
CA VAL A 293 -16.27 10.30 15.34
C VAL A 293 -15.76 11.36 16.31
N GLU A 294 -15.57 12.61 15.87
CA GLU A 294 -14.93 13.68 16.65
C GLU A 294 -15.54 13.89 18.04
N ASP A 295 -16.87 13.86 18.16
CA ASP A 295 -17.58 14.01 19.44
C ASP A 295 -17.25 12.91 20.47
N GLN A 296 -16.76 11.75 20.01
CA GLN A 296 -16.38 10.62 20.86
C GLN A 296 -14.88 10.57 21.14
N VAL A 297 -14.04 11.02 20.18
CA VAL A 297 -12.59 10.81 20.26
C VAL A 297 -11.79 12.10 20.53
N ASP A 298 -12.31 13.27 20.18
CA ASP A 298 -11.64 14.56 20.42
C ASP A 298 -11.99 15.16 21.79
N ILE A 299 -12.55 14.34 22.68
CA ILE A 299 -12.79 14.67 24.08
C ILE A 299 -11.48 14.60 24.87
N LYS A 300 -11.23 15.63 25.68
CA LYS A 300 -10.11 15.64 26.63
C LYS A 300 -10.40 14.66 27.78
N ILE A 301 -9.53 13.66 27.94
CA ILE A 301 -9.64 12.63 28.99
C ILE A 301 -8.63 12.82 30.12
N ALA A 302 -7.50 13.48 29.86
CA ALA A 302 -6.48 13.73 30.87
C ALA A 302 -5.61 14.96 30.56
N VAL A 303 -4.77 15.33 31.53
CA VAL A 303 -3.64 16.25 31.35
C VAL A 303 -2.40 15.56 31.91
N ILE A 304 -1.39 15.35 31.08
CA ILE A 304 -0.11 14.78 31.51
C ILE A 304 0.95 15.88 31.62
N ARG A 305 1.79 15.80 32.66
CA ARG A 305 2.77 16.84 33.04
C ARG A 305 4.20 16.52 32.61
N LYS A 306 4.36 15.53 31.73
CA LYS A 306 5.62 15.10 31.15
C LYS A 306 5.36 14.27 29.90
N ASN A 307 6.38 14.09 29.08
CA ASN A 307 6.35 13.18 27.95
C ASN A 307 6.46 11.71 28.40
N TYR A 308 5.74 10.82 27.73
CA TYR A 308 5.84 9.37 27.87
C TYR A 308 6.31 8.75 26.56
N SER A 309 7.51 8.17 26.59
CA SER A 309 8.02 7.35 25.50
C SER A 309 7.33 5.98 25.47
N LYS A 310 7.49 5.21 24.38
CA LYS A 310 7.02 3.82 24.28
C LYS A 310 7.49 2.94 25.46
N ILE A 311 8.73 3.16 25.93
CA ILE A 311 9.29 2.45 27.09
C ILE A 311 8.56 2.84 28.39
N ALA A 312 8.20 4.11 28.54
CA ALA A 312 7.48 4.58 29.71
C ALA A 312 5.99 4.19 29.69
N LEU A 313 5.40 4.03 28.50
CA LEU A 313 4.01 3.60 28.32
C LEU A 313 3.81 2.10 28.55
N GLN A 314 4.79 1.27 28.18
CA GLN A 314 4.68 -0.19 28.31
C GLN A 314 4.23 -0.67 29.70
N PRO A 315 4.89 -0.32 30.82
CA PRO A 315 4.46 -0.78 32.15
C PRO A 315 3.07 -0.26 32.52
N ILE A 316 2.66 0.92 32.02
CA ILE A 316 1.32 1.47 32.27
C ILE A 316 0.26 0.63 31.55
N LEU A 317 0.51 0.24 30.30
CA LEU A 317 -0.38 -0.63 29.55
C LEU A 317 -0.45 -2.03 30.15
N GLU A 318 0.67 -2.55 30.65
CA GLU A 318 0.74 -3.82 31.37
C GLU A 318 -0.11 -3.79 32.64
N ASP A 319 -0.01 -2.72 33.43
CA ASP A 319 -0.84 -2.52 34.63
C ASP A 319 -2.34 -2.40 34.28
N ILE A 320 -2.69 -1.63 33.24
CA ILE A 320 -4.06 -1.47 32.76
C ILE A 320 -4.65 -2.83 32.34
N LEU A 321 -3.88 -3.64 31.61
CA LEU A 321 -4.32 -4.96 31.17
C LEU A 321 -4.53 -5.90 32.36
N ALA A 322 -3.62 -5.91 33.33
CA ALA A 322 -3.74 -6.72 34.54
C ALA A 322 -5.01 -6.33 35.32
N GLU A 323 -5.23 -5.03 35.52
CA GLU A 323 -6.40 -4.51 36.23
C GLU A 323 -7.71 -4.84 35.51
N ALA A 324 -7.77 -4.67 34.19
CA ALA A 324 -8.98 -4.87 33.39
C ALA A 324 -9.58 -6.28 33.48
N ILE A 325 -8.73 -7.29 33.73
CA ILE A 325 -9.17 -8.70 33.85
C ILE A 325 -8.93 -9.30 35.24
N GLY A 326 -8.42 -8.50 36.19
CA GLY A 326 -8.08 -8.98 37.54
C GLY A 326 -6.93 -9.99 37.59
N ALA A 327 -5.96 -9.87 36.68
CA ALA A 327 -4.76 -10.71 36.66
C ALA A 327 -3.66 -10.15 37.58
N ASP A 328 -2.75 -11.03 38.04
CA ASP A 328 -1.60 -10.61 38.87
C ASP A 328 -0.54 -9.84 38.07
N LEU A 329 -0.45 -10.10 36.76
CA LEU A 329 0.53 -9.52 35.85
C LEU A 329 -0.09 -9.32 34.46
N GLY A 330 0.24 -8.19 33.83
CA GLY A 330 -0.02 -7.94 32.42
C GLY A 330 1.28 -7.96 31.62
N TYR A 331 1.19 -8.30 30.34
CA TYR A 331 2.30 -8.20 29.41
C TYR A 331 1.82 -7.52 28.14
N TYR A 332 2.55 -6.49 27.71
CA TYR A 332 2.26 -5.79 26.46
C TYR A 332 3.53 -5.73 25.64
N ASN A 333 3.45 -6.20 24.39
CA ASN A 333 4.60 -6.11 23.50
C ASN A 333 4.84 -4.64 23.13
N ARG A 334 6.01 -4.11 23.49
CA ARG A 334 6.42 -2.74 23.19
C ARG A 334 6.37 -2.38 21.71
N THR A 335 6.55 -3.33 20.80
CA THR A 335 6.43 -3.07 19.35
C THR A 335 4.98 -2.77 18.95
N GLY A 336 4.01 -3.20 19.75
CA GLY A 336 2.61 -2.85 19.60
C GLY A 336 2.26 -1.43 20.04
N ILE A 337 3.17 -0.72 20.73
CA ILE A 337 2.98 0.69 21.09
C ILE A 337 3.36 1.56 19.88
N ARG A 338 2.39 2.23 19.27
CA ARG A 338 2.57 2.88 17.97
C ARG A 338 2.98 4.35 18.10
N ASP A 339 2.54 5.06 19.13
CA ASP A 339 2.89 6.47 19.36
C ASP A 339 3.46 6.76 20.77
N VAL A 340 3.66 8.05 21.08
CA VAL A 340 4.09 8.60 22.35
C VAL A 340 3.04 9.59 22.86
N LEU A 341 3.00 9.85 24.17
CA LEU A 341 2.20 10.93 24.71
C LEU A 341 3.09 12.12 25.10
N SER A 342 2.79 13.30 24.57
CA SER A 342 3.51 14.54 24.90
C SER A 342 2.82 15.28 26.05
N GLU A 343 3.60 16.03 26.83
CA GLU A 343 3.07 16.91 27.89
C GLU A 343 1.94 17.79 27.35
N GLY A 344 0.82 17.84 28.09
CA GLY A 344 -0.36 18.60 27.72
C GLY A 344 -1.65 17.81 27.85
N ASP A 345 -2.64 18.24 27.09
CA ASP A 345 -3.96 17.63 27.04
C ASP A 345 -3.89 16.30 26.27
N VAL A 346 -4.53 15.26 26.82
CA VAL A 346 -4.68 13.97 26.16
C VAL A 346 -6.14 13.80 25.79
N THR A 347 -6.40 13.54 24.51
CA THR A 347 -7.75 13.19 24.02
C THR A 347 -7.92 11.68 23.91
N ALA A 348 -9.16 11.22 23.84
CA ALA A 348 -9.44 9.80 23.61
C ALA A 348 -8.82 9.31 22.28
N ARG A 349 -8.80 10.12 21.22
CA ARG A 349 -8.15 9.84 19.93
C ARG A 349 -6.69 9.45 20.08
N MET A 350 -5.95 10.12 20.96
CA MET A 350 -4.54 9.81 21.20
C MET A 350 -4.34 8.39 21.73
N ILE A 351 -5.32 7.83 22.43
CA ILE A 351 -5.27 6.45 22.94
C ILE A 351 -5.46 5.42 21.82
N TRP A 352 -6.21 5.74 20.76
CA TRP A 352 -6.33 4.87 19.58
C TRP A 352 -5.00 4.73 18.82
N ASN A 353 -4.14 5.74 18.91
CA ASN A 353 -2.83 5.76 18.27
C ASN A 353 -1.71 5.13 19.12
N LEU A 354 -1.98 4.78 20.39
CA LEU A 354 -1.02 4.09 21.27
C LEU A 354 -1.01 2.61 20.96
#